data_AF-A0A815IE94-F1
#
_entry.id   AF-A0A815IE94-F1
#
_cell.length_a   1.000
_cell.length_b   1.000
_cell.length_c   1.000
_cell.angle_alpha   90.00
_cell.angle_beta   90.00
_cell.angle_gamma   90.00
#
_symmetry.space_group_name_H-M   'P 1'
#
loop_
_entity.id
_entity.type
_entity.pdbx_description
1 polymer ?
#
loop_
_entity_poly.entity_id
_entity_poly.type
_entity_poly.pdbx_seq_one_letter_code
_entity_poly.pdbx_strand_id
1 'polypeptide(L)'
;MSIDSSARISTVNASKWKKNRLVIIPAVYREIEWHQNSTWPRWLREGLDLFNTNPSRAYDVYLYQRLDPDSKPPFNWPYCRNVHEEAGLYLKFIFDFYHDLPDRMLFIHAKPERHSLSPIEAAQCIRDDVFYTSVNNVWFGNRPWIAGSPDPTDNLTLMYKCARHLLGLFGFDGEAQLNPDNHVPKDQSIYSTMCCAQFYVRKERIRHYTYQQWSAIYNASLQPYCTTMLDREIPGTFGVRSFGSAMEFLWHIILGLESANMPPPKKKTNTDLCHLFRSECFGSLCNAAVSGFLK
;
A
#
# COMPACT_ATOMS: atom_id res chain seq x y z
N MET A 1 50.15 -26.72 2.31
CA MET A 1 49.11 -25.83 2.88
C MET A 1 47.85 -26.04 2.06
N SER A 2 46.92 -26.85 2.57
CA SER A 2 45.61 -27.07 1.97
C SER A 2 44.67 -26.04 2.57
N ILE A 3 44.11 -25.16 1.74
CA ILE A 3 43.10 -24.19 2.18
C ILE A 3 41.78 -24.95 2.24
N ASP A 4 41.34 -25.21 3.47
CA ASP A 4 40.04 -25.76 3.81
C ASP A 4 38.95 -24.80 3.29
N SER A 5 38.20 -25.26 2.30
CA SER A 5 37.10 -24.53 1.66
C SER A 5 35.75 -25.03 2.19
N SER A 6 35.66 -25.25 3.50
CA SER A 6 34.38 -25.37 4.20
C SER A 6 33.69 -24.01 4.27
N ALA A 7 33.08 -23.63 3.15
CA ALA A 7 32.14 -22.53 3.05
C ALA A 7 31.07 -22.69 4.13
N ARG A 8 31.01 -21.71 5.04
CA ARG A 8 29.93 -21.54 6.02
C ARG A 8 28.61 -21.58 5.27
N ILE A 9 27.85 -22.65 5.47
CA ILE A 9 26.43 -22.68 5.16
C ILE A 9 25.83 -21.53 5.98
N SER A 10 25.45 -20.44 5.30
CA SER A 10 24.74 -19.34 5.93
C SER A 10 23.49 -19.93 6.55
N THR A 11 23.41 -19.91 7.88
CA THR A 11 22.17 -20.20 8.60
C THR A 11 21.10 -19.28 8.03
N VAL A 12 20.17 -19.84 7.27
CA VAL A 12 18.98 -19.11 6.83
C VAL A 12 18.27 -18.71 8.12
N ASN A 13 18.36 -17.44 8.49
CA ASN A 13 17.64 -16.93 9.65
C ASN A 13 16.17 -17.28 9.44
N ALA A 14 15.57 -17.96 10.43
CA ALA A 14 14.15 -18.26 10.39
C ALA A 14 13.37 -16.95 10.23
N SER A 15 12.39 -16.94 9.32
CA SER A 15 11.50 -15.80 9.13
C SER A 15 10.89 -15.39 10.47
N LYS A 16 10.83 -14.08 10.75
CA LYS A 16 10.17 -13.61 11.97
C LYS A 16 8.64 -13.69 11.88
N TRP A 17 8.10 -13.92 10.69
CA TRP A 17 6.66 -13.95 10.44
C TRP A 17 6.10 -15.35 10.61
N LYS A 18 4.93 -15.45 11.24
CA LYS A 18 4.18 -16.71 11.28
C LYS A 18 3.71 -17.05 9.87
N LYS A 19 3.98 -18.28 9.43
CA LYS A 19 3.60 -18.78 8.11
C LYS A 19 2.09 -18.65 7.86
N ASN A 20 1.73 -18.22 6.66
CA ASN A 20 0.35 -18.01 6.16
C ASN A 20 -0.53 -17.05 6.98
N ARG A 21 0.07 -16.32 7.92
CA ARG A 21 -0.66 -15.35 8.74
C ARG A 21 -0.74 -14.01 8.02
N LEU A 22 -1.90 -13.38 8.08
CA LEU A 22 -2.08 -12.02 7.57
C LEU A 22 -1.33 -11.05 8.49
N VAL A 23 -0.46 -10.23 7.92
CA VAL A 23 0.19 -9.11 8.60
C VAL A 23 -0.40 -7.81 8.09
N ILE A 24 -0.95 -7.01 9.00
CA ILE A 24 -1.47 -5.68 8.71
C ILE A 24 -0.36 -4.66 8.93
N ILE A 25 -0.13 -3.80 7.94
CA ILE A 25 0.87 -2.74 7.94
C ILE A 25 0.11 -1.41 7.84
N PRO A 26 -0.31 -0.84 8.98
CA PRO A 26 -1.07 0.38 8.96
C PRO A 26 -0.13 1.60 8.92
N ALA A 27 -0.50 2.60 8.13
CA ALA A 27 0.11 3.92 8.18
C ALA A 27 -0.68 4.77 9.18
N VAL A 28 -0.15 4.91 10.40
CA VAL A 28 -0.75 5.62 11.53
C VAL A 28 0.31 6.58 12.07
N TYR A 29 0.12 7.87 11.90
CA TYR A 29 1.05 8.90 12.36
C TYR A 29 0.47 9.73 13.51
N ARG A 30 -0.61 10.47 13.28
CA ARG A 30 -1.25 11.40 14.25
C ARG A 30 -2.71 11.05 14.53
N GLU A 31 -3.13 9.84 14.19
CA GLU A 31 -4.51 9.42 14.27
C GLU A 31 -4.83 8.61 15.53
N ILE A 32 -3.84 8.30 16.36
CA ILE A 32 -3.99 7.63 17.66
C ILE A 32 -3.19 8.35 18.75
N GLU A 33 -3.66 8.24 20.00
CA GLU A 33 -2.92 8.73 21.16
C GLU A 33 -1.85 7.71 21.57
N TRP A 34 -0.61 7.91 21.13
CA TRP A 34 0.49 6.96 21.29
C TRP A 34 0.81 6.57 22.74
N HIS A 35 0.48 7.45 23.69
CA HIS A 35 0.73 7.21 25.13
C HIS A 35 -0.43 6.54 25.85
N GLN A 36 -1.59 6.36 25.18
CA GLN A 36 -2.80 5.83 25.81
C GLN A 36 -3.41 4.73 24.94
N ASN A 37 -2.84 3.53 25.03
CA ASN A 37 -3.24 2.39 24.20
C ASN A 37 -4.74 2.05 24.25
N SER A 38 -5.45 2.36 25.34
CA SER A 38 -6.88 2.11 25.49
C SER A 38 -7.74 2.92 24.51
N THR A 39 -7.21 4.02 23.96
CA THR A 39 -7.86 4.86 22.94
C THR A 39 -7.69 4.30 21.53
N TRP A 40 -6.77 3.35 21.33
CA TRP A 40 -6.47 2.84 20.00
C TRP A 40 -7.65 2.07 19.41
N PRO A 41 -7.86 2.12 18.09
CA PRO A 41 -8.89 1.35 17.42
C PRO A 41 -8.85 -0.12 17.82
N ARG A 42 -10.02 -0.75 17.95
CA ARG A 42 -10.14 -2.13 18.41
C ARG A 42 -9.31 -3.09 17.54
N TRP A 43 -9.40 -2.97 16.21
CA TRP A 43 -8.65 -3.80 15.27
C TRP A 43 -7.14 -3.73 15.48
N LEU A 44 -6.62 -2.54 15.84
CA LEU A 44 -5.22 -2.31 16.09
C LEU A 44 -4.83 -3.03 17.39
N ARG A 45 -5.57 -2.78 18.48
CA ARG A 45 -5.31 -3.43 19.77
C ARG A 45 -5.37 -4.96 19.71
N GLU A 46 -6.34 -5.52 18.99
CA GLU A 46 -6.48 -6.98 18.82
C GLU A 46 -5.31 -7.58 18.02
N GLY A 47 -4.90 -6.94 16.92
CA GLY A 47 -3.76 -7.39 16.12
C GLY A 47 -2.41 -7.28 16.84
N LEU A 48 -2.33 -6.39 17.84
CA LEU A 48 -1.17 -6.14 18.68
C LEU A 48 -1.10 -6.99 19.96
N ASP A 49 -2.08 -7.88 20.19
CA ASP A 49 -2.19 -8.65 21.44
C ASP A 49 -2.41 -7.82 22.70
N LEU A 50 -2.91 -6.59 22.58
CA LEU A 50 -3.14 -5.72 23.75
C LEU A 50 -4.36 -6.14 24.58
N PHE A 51 -5.10 -7.13 24.09
CA PHE A 51 -6.17 -7.78 24.84
C PHE A 51 -5.79 -9.23 25.12
N ASN A 52 -5.90 -9.64 26.39
CA ASN A 52 -5.69 -11.01 26.85
C ASN A 52 -6.85 -11.95 26.46
N THR A 53 -7.44 -11.79 25.27
CA THR A 53 -8.80 -12.28 24.98
C THR A 53 -8.91 -13.30 23.84
N ASN A 54 -7.85 -13.62 23.08
CA ASN A 54 -7.97 -14.72 22.13
C ASN A 54 -6.63 -15.34 21.68
N PRO A 55 -6.29 -16.59 22.09
CA PRO A 55 -5.10 -17.28 21.60
C PRO A 55 -5.14 -17.61 20.10
N SER A 56 -6.29 -17.43 19.45
CA SER A 56 -6.51 -17.73 18.02
C SER A 56 -6.75 -16.48 17.15
N ARG A 57 -6.04 -15.36 17.41
CA ARG A 57 -6.14 -14.18 16.53
C ARG A 57 -5.78 -14.51 15.08
N ALA A 58 -6.59 -14.07 14.13
CA ALA A 58 -6.50 -14.39 12.70
C ALA A 58 -5.41 -13.61 11.94
N TYR A 59 -4.88 -12.53 12.54
CA TYR A 59 -3.87 -11.66 11.93
C TYR A 59 -2.89 -11.11 12.97
N ASP A 60 -1.78 -10.56 12.50
CA ASP A 60 -0.87 -9.72 13.29
C ASP A 60 -0.88 -8.29 12.75
N VAL A 61 -0.57 -7.32 13.61
CA VAL A 61 -0.27 -5.95 13.18
C VAL A 61 1.22 -5.69 13.32
N TYR A 62 1.80 -5.02 12.34
CA TYR A 62 3.16 -4.52 12.37
C TYR A 62 3.16 -3.00 12.20
N LEU A 63 3.18 -2.28 13.32
CA LEU A 63 3.18 -0.82 13.33
C LEU A 63 4.60 -0.32 13.06
N TYR A 64 4.75 0.40 11.97
CA TYR A 64 6.06 0.77 11.44
C TYR A 64 6.35 2.28 11.51
N GLN A 65 5.31 3.05 11.79
CA GLN A 65 5.35 4.49 12.03
C GLN A 65 5.21 4.77 13.52
N ARG A 66 5.84 5.85 14.03
CA ARG A 66 5.60 6.42 15.37
C ARG A 66 5.77 7.94 15.31
N LEU A 67 5.38 8.68 16.35
CA LEU A 67 5.66 10.12 16.45
C LEU A 67 7.09 10.43 16.86
N ASP A 68 7.68 9.57 17.69
CA ASP A 68 9.01 9.74 18.27
C ASP A 68 9.82 8.45 18.08
N PRO A 69 11.04 8.50 17.49
CA PRO A 69 11.92 7.33 17.37
C PRO A 69 12.22 6.66 18.72
N ASP A 70 12.20 7.41 19.81
CA ASP A 70 12.50 6.97 21.18
C ASP A 70 11.25 6.51 21.95
N SER A 71 10.08 6.47 21.30
CA SER A 71 8.84 5.94 21.89
C SER A 71 9.09 4.54 22.46
N LYS A 72 9.05 4.40 23.79
CA LYS A 72 9.26 3.11 24.48
C LYS A 72 8.00 2.22 24.41
N PRO A 73 8.12 0.91 24.75
CA PRO A 73 7.23 -0.20 24.40
C PRO A 73 5.70 0.04 24.46
N PRO A 74 4.91 -0.80 23.75
CA PRO A 74 5.06 -2.26 23.89
C PRO A 74 6.05 -2.90 22.91
N PHE A 75 6.49 -2.19 21.86
CA PHE A 75 7.16 -2.84 20.74
C PHE A 75 8.51 -2.19 20.38
N ASN A 76 9.56 -3.01 20.34
CA ASN A 76 10.88 -2.66 19.80
C ASN A 76 10.87 -2.66 18.26
N TRP A 77 9.88 -1.99 17.66
CA TRP A 77 9.75 -1.95 16.21
C TRP A 77 10.66 -0.89 15.60
N PRO A 78 11.21 -1.12 14.40
CA PRO A 78 11.93 -0.08 13.69
C PRO A 78 11.02 1.14 13.49
N TYR A 79 11.62 2.32 13.52
CA TYR A 79 10.94 3.58 13.29
C TYR A 79 11.10 3.99 11.81
N CYS A 80 9.99 4.25 11.14
CA CYS A 80 9.95 4.97 9.88
C CYS A 80 9.39 6.38 10.10
N ARG A 81 10.14 7.39 9.64
CA ARG A 81 9.63 8.76 9.55
C ARG A 81 8.47 8.80 8.56
N ASN A 82 7.42 9.55 8.86
CA ASN A 82 6.36 9.84 7.89
C ASN A 82 6.86 10.81 6.82
N VAL A 83 7.25 10.28 5.66
CA VAL A 83 7.59 11.03 4.44
C VAL A 83 6.69 10.52 3.32
N HIS A 84 6.20 11.40 2.47
CA HIS A 84 5.25 11.03 1.39
C HIS A 84 3.99 10.28 1.84
N GLU A 85 3.39 10.72 2.95
CA GLU A 85 2.11 10.20 3.47
C GLU A 85 2.17 8.67 3.72
N GLU A 86 1.09 7.93 3.47
CA GLU A 86 1.01 6.48 3.69
C GLU A 86 1.98 5.69 2.79
N ALA A 87 2.24 6.20 1.58
CA ALA A 87 3.03 5.52 0.57
C ALA A 87 4.50 5.31 0.98
N GLY A 88 5.13 6.31 1.59
CA GLY A 88 6.53 6.20 2.02
C GLY A 88 6.72 5.11 3.07
N LEU A 89 5.75 4.92 3.96
CA LEU A 89 5.77 3.84 4.94
C LEU A 89 5.70 2.47 4.29
N TYR A 90 4.81 2.29 3.32
CA TYR A 90 4.65 1.01 2.62
C TYR A 90 5.91 0.66 1.84
N LEU A 91 6.50 1.64 1.14
CA LEU A 91 7.76 1.47 0.44
C LEU A 91 8.91 1.12 1.39
N LYS A 92 9.04 1.82 2.52
CA LYS A 92 10.07 1.49 3.52
C LYS A 92 9.89 0.08 4.07
N PHE A 93 8.66 -0.36 4.32
CA PHE A 93 8.38 -1.71 4.80
C PHE A 93 8.83 -2.75 3.76
N ILE A 94 8.43 -2.56 2.49
CA ILE A 94 8.83 -3.46 1.41
C ILE A 94 10.35 -3.48 1.26
N PHE A 95 11.01 -2.31 1.29
CA PHE A 95 12.46 -2.18 1.19
C PHE A 95 13.19 -2.93 2.32
N ASP A 96 12.81 -2.73 3.58
CA ASP A 96 13.49 -3.35 4.72
C ASP A 96 13.22 -4.85 4.83
N PHE A 97 12.03 -5.30 4.45
CA PHE A 97 11.60 -6.68 4.62
C PHE A 97 11.58 -7.50 3.33
N TYR A 98 12.06 -6.98 2.20
CA TYR A 98 11.97 -7.66 0.90
C TYR A 98 12.39 -9.15 0.93
N HIS A 99 13.50 -9.45 1.59
CA HIS A 99 14.05 -10.80 1.72
C HIS A 99 13.35 -11.67 2.78
N ASP A 100 12.61 -11.05 3.70
CA ASP A 100 11.82 -11.71 4.73
C ASP A 100 10.43 -11.04 4.79
N LEU A 101 9.63 -11.15 3.71
CA LEU A 101 8.27 -10.60 3.67
C LEU A 101 7.27 -11.59 4.29
N PRO A 102 6.21 -11.12 4.97
CA PRO A 102 5.09 -11.97 5.35
C PRO A 102 4.42 -12.61 4.13
N ASP A 103 3.90 -13.83 4.27
CA ASP A 103 3.20 -14.52 3.17
C ASP A 103 1.99 -13.71 2.64
N ARG A 104 1.28 -13.05 3.56
CA ARG A 104 0.06 -12.27 3.30
C ARG A 104 0.18 -10.93 4.00
N MET A 105 0.02 -9.84 3.25
CA MET A 105 0.14 -8.48 3.75
C MET A 105 -1.13 -7.69 3.44
N LEU A 106 -1.50 -6.81 4.35
CA LEU A 106 -2.56 -5.83 4.17
C LEU A 106 -2.01 -4.45 4.52
N PHE A 107 -1.86 -3.59 3.51
CA PHE A 107 -1.50 -2.20 3.70
C PHE A 107 -2.79 -1.38 3.86
N ILE A 108 -2.92 -0.63 4.94
CA ILE A 108 -4.12 0.19 5.25
C ILE A 108 -3.75 1.56 5.79
N HIS A 109 -4.66 2.51 5.60
CA HIS A 109 -4.56 3.83 6.18
C HIS A 109 -4.97 3.78 7.66
N ALA A 110 -4.68 4.85 8.40
CA ALA A 110 -5.01 4.93 9.84
C ALA A 110 -6.51 4.89 10.15
N LYS A 111 -7.34 5.38 9.22
CA LYS A 111 -8.80 5.45 9.31
C LYS A 111 -9.43 4.58 8.22
N PRO A 112 -9.23 3.25 8.30
CA PRO A 112 -9.58 2.33 7.23
C PRO A 112 -11.07 2.40 6.82
N GLU A 113 -11.93 2.75 7.77
CA GLU A 113 -13.38 2.92 7.61
C GLU A 113 -13.79 3.99 6.60
N ARG A 114 -12.90 4.97 6.32
CA ARG A 114 -13.16 6.02 5.31
C ARG A 114 -13.06 5.50 3.87
N HIS A 115 -12.44 4.35 3.69
CA HIS A 115 -12.19 3.74 2.37
C HIS A 115 -12.88 2.39 2.22
N SER A 116 -13.16 1.71 3.34
CA SER A 116 -13.92 0.46 3.37
C SER A 116 -14.46 0.19 4.75
N LEU A 117 -15.70 -0.30 4.86
CA LEU A 117 -16.35 -0.55 6.15
C LEU A 117 -15.61 -1.57 7.02
N SER A 118 -15.00 -2.60 6.40
CA SER A 118 -14.38 -3.73 7.11
C SER A 118 -13.23 -4.34 6.31
N PRO A 119 -12.13 -3.58 6.04
CA PRO A 119 -11.08 -4.03 5.12
C PRO A 119 -10.25 -5.18 5.69
N ILE A 120 -10.17 -5.31 7.01
CA ILE A 120 -9.42 -6.37 7.67
C ILE A 120 -10.15 -7.70 7.55
N GLU A 121 -11.44 -7.70 7.84
CA GLU A 121 -12.35 -8.83 7.67
C GLU A 121 -12.40 -9.24 6.19
N ALA A 122 -12.50 -8.27 5.27
CA ALA A 122 -12.41 -8.52 3.84
C ALA A 122 -11.09 -9.19 3.45
N ALA A 123 -9.96 -8.71 3.97
CA ALA A 123 -8.65 -9.26 3.66
C ALA A 123 -8.47 -10.71 4.14
N GLN A 124 -9.06 -11.05 5.29
CA GLN A 124 -9.08 -12.43 5.79
C GLN A 124 -9.90 -13.37 4.89
N CYS A 125 -10.94 -12.82 4.24
CA CYS A 125 -11.81 -13.55 3.32
C CYS A 125 -11.22 -13.76 1.92
N ILE A 126 -10.09 -13.15 1.58
CA ILE A 126 -9.45 -13.33 0.27
C ILE A 126 -8.99 -14.79 0.11
N ARG A 127 -9.20 -15.37 -1.07
CA ARG A 127 -8.76 -16.73 -1.39
C ARG A 127 -7.24 -16.83 -1.41
N ASP A 128 -6.72 -18.03 -1.15
CA ASP A 128 -5.28 -18.21 -1.06
C ASP A 128 -4.58 -18.08 -2.42
N ASP A 129 -5.28 -18.26 -3.53
CA ASP A 129 -4.74 -18.12 -4.89
C ASP A 129 -4.72 -16.66 -5.40
N VAL A 130 -5.24 -15.70 -4.62
CA VAL A 130 -5.22 -14.28 -4.98
C VAL A 130 -3.89 -13.66 -4.53
N PHE A 131 -3.18 -13.05 -5.48
CA PHE A 131 -1.86 -12.45 -5.23
C PHE A 131 -1.92 -10.95 -4.92
N TYR A 132 -2.99 -10.28 -5.32
CA TYR A 132 -3.24 -8.87 -5.08
C TYR A 132 -4.74 -8.57 -5.22
N THR A 133 -5.26 -7.68 -4.37
CA THR A 133 -6.52 -6.98 -4.62
C THR A 133 -6.56 -5.70 -3.80
N SER A 134 -7.19 -4.66 -4.34
CA SER A 134 -7.60 -3.53 -3.52
C SER A 134 -8.74 -3.94 -2.60
N VAL A 135 -8.74 -3.41 -1.38
CA VAL A 135 -9.82 -3.55 -0.38
C VAL A 135 -10.53 -2.22 -0.11
N ASN A 136 -10.20 -1.17 -0.87
CA ASN A 136 -10.83 0.15 -0.82
C ASN A 136 -12.09 0.16 -1.70
N ASN A 137 -13.28 -0.06 -1.13
CA ASN A 137 -14.52 -0.21 -1.89
C ASN A 137 -15.30 1.09 -2.14
N VAL A 138 -14.93 2.20 -1.50
CA VAL A 138 -15.63 3.50 -1.63
C VAL A 138 -15.29 4.21 -2.95
N TRP A 139 -14.07 4.01 -3.48
CA TRP A 139 -13.54 4.83 -4.58
C TRP A 139 -13.32 4.08 -5.90
N PHE A 140 -13.88 2.88 -6.07
CA PHE A 140 -13.81 2.14 -7.34
C PHE A 140 -14.72 2.69 -8.45
N GLY A 141 -15.78 3.42 -8.11
CA GLY A 141 -16.88 3.69 -9.04
C GLY A 141 -16.65 4.79 -10.08
N ASN A 142 -15.97 5.87 -9.69
CA ASN A 142 -15.77 7.06 -10.52
C ASN A 142 -14.35 7.57 -10.29
N ARG A 143 -13.42 7.25 -11.18
CA ARG A 143 -12.11 7.93 -11.17
C ARG A 143 -12.18 9.11 -12.12
N PRO A 144 -12.39 10.34 -11.62
CA PRO A 144 -12.33 11.50 -12.47
C PRO A 144 -10.91 11.61 -12.98
N TRP A 145 -10.82 11.95 -14.25
CA TRP A 145 -9.60 12.42 -14.86
C TRP A 145 -9.34 13.82 -14.28
N ILE A 146 -8.32 13.98 -13.44
CA ILE A 146 -7.98 15.27 -12.83
C ILE A 146 -6.76 15.86 -13.51
N ALA A 147 -6.90 17.12 -13.96
CA ALA A 147 -5.78 17.95 -14.35
C ALA A 147 -5.19 18.60 -13.08
N GLY A 148 -3.94 18.27 -12.76
CA GLY A 148 -3.19 19.00 -11.75
C GLY A 148 -2.74 20.38 -12.25
N SER A 149 -2.09 21.16 -11.38
CA SER A 149 -1.42 22.40 -11.81
C SER A 149 -0.23 22.07 -12.73
N PRO A 150 -0.14 22.68 -13.93
CA PRO A 150 0.98 22.45 -14.83
C PRO A 150 2.27 23.06 -14.29
N ASP A 151 3.39 22.37 -14.52
CA ASP A 151 4.72 22.92 -14.30
C ASP A 151 5.02 23.98 -15.37
N PRO A 152 5.47 25.18 -15.01
CA PRO A 152 5.71 26.27 -15.97
C PRO A 152 6.84 25.98 -16.98
N THR A 153 7.66 24.94 -16.76
CA THR A 153 8.78 24.61 -17.64
C THR A 153 8.37 23.84 -18.90
N ASP A 154 7.40 22.94 -18.81
CA ASP A 154 7.00 22.04 -19.90
C ASP A 154 5.48 21.79 -19.96
N ASN A 155 4.69 22.53 -19.18
CA ASN A 155 3.24 22.43 -19.07
C ASN A 155 2.73 21.06 -18.58
N LEU A 156 3.60 20.18 -18.08
CA LEU A 156 3.20 18.89 -17.52
C LEU A 156 2.99 18.97 -16.01
N THR A 157 1.99 18.26 -15.47
CA THR A 157 1.79 18.26 -14.01
C THR A 157 2.90 17.50 -13.30
N LEU A 158 3.33 18.00 -12.14
CA LEU A 158 4.40 17.38 -11.37
C LEU A 158 4.07 15.95 -10.93
N MET A 159 2.80 15.66 -10.58
CA MET A 159 2.38 14.29 -10.30
C MET A 159 2.52 13.42 -11.56
N TYR A 160 2.08 13.88 -12.73
CA TYR A 160 2.20 13.10 -13.97
C TYR A 160 3.66 12.74 -14.28
N LYS A 161 4.57 13.73 -14.17
CA LYS A 161 6.03 13.49 -14.29
C LYS A 161 6.53 12.46 -13.28
N CYS A 162 6.13 12.63 -12.01
CA CYS A 162 6.48 11.71 -10.93
C CYS A 162 6.00 10.29 -11.23
N ALA A 163 4.73 10.13 -11.57
CA ALA A 163 4.13 8.83 -11.86
C ALA A 163 4.80 8.13 -13.03
N ARG A 164 5.10 8.86 -14.13
CA ARG A 164 5.85 8.31 -15.27
C ARG A 164 7.24 7.84 -14.88
N HIS A 165 7.97 8.65 -14.10
CA HIS A 165 9.29 8.29 -13.61
C HIS A 165 9.25 7.01 -12.76
N LEU A 166 8.35 6.95 -11.78
CA LEU A 166 8.22 5.80 -10.88
C LEU A 166 7.82 4.52 -11.60
N LEU A 167 6.92 4.60 -12.60
CA LEU A 167 6.59 3.49 -13.48
C LEU A 167 7.80 3.01 -14.29
N GLY A 168 8.61 3.95 -14.80
CA GLY A 168 9.87 3.64 -15.50
C GLY A 168 10.87 2.87 -14.63
N LEU A 169 10.90 3.10 -13.31
CA LEU A 169 11.77 2.36 -12.38
C LEU A 169 11.37 0.88 -12.25
N PHE A 170 10.12 0.52 -12.57
CA PHE A 170 9.65 -0.86 -12.68
C PHE A 170 9.73 -1.41 -14.12
N GLY A 171 10.18 -0.61 -15.09
CA GLY A 171 10.27 -1.00 -16.50
C GLY A 171 8.96 -0.86 -17.29
N PHE A 172 7.98 -0.13 -16.76
CA PHE A 172 6.76 0.18 -17.51
C PHE A 172 6.99 1.31 -18.51
N ASP A 173 6.24 1.27 -19.63
CA ASP A 173 5.98 2.48 -20.42
C ASP A 173 4.96 3.35 -19.67
N GLY A 174 5.47 4.34 -18.93
CA GLY A 174 4.64 5.23 -18.12
C GLY A 174 3.57 5.98 -18.91
N GLU A 175 3.82 6.31 -20.18
CA GLU A 175 2.83 7.02 -21.01
C GLU A 175 1.67 6.07 -21.37
N ALA A 176 2.00 4.87 -21.85
CA ALA A 176 1.00 3.87 -22.20
C ALA A 176 0.15 3.43 -20.99
N GLN A 177 0.72 3.48 -19.78
CA GLN A 177 -0.02 3.20 -18.55
C GLN A 177 -0.92 4.37 -18.12
N LEU A 178 -0.43 5.61 -18.10
CA LEU A 178 -1.19 6.73 -17.55
C LEU A 178 -2.25 7.29 -18.49
N ASN A 179 -2.03 7.18 -19.79
CA ASN A 179 -2.93 7.69 -20.82
C ASN A 179 -3.11 6.62 -21.91
N PRO A 180 -3.68 5.44 -21.57
CA PRO A 180 -3.97 4.42 -22.57
C PRO A 180 -4.88 5.03 -23.63
N ASP A 181 -4.66 4.67 -24.90
CA ASP A 181 -5.44 5.16 -26.06
C ASP A 181 -5.36 6.66 -26.35
N ASN A 182 -4.46 7.40 -25.68
CA ASN A 182 -4.33 8.86 -25.85
C ASN A 182 -5.68 9.57 -25.62
N HIS A 183 -6.42 9.12 -24.59
CA HIS A 183 -7.73 9.65 -24.19
C HIS A 183 -7.74 11.16 -23.98
N VAL A 184 -6.60 11.72 -23.56
CA VAL A 184 -6.36 13.16 -23.46
C VAL A 184 -5.08 13.54 -24.22
N PRO A 185 -5.00 14.73 -24.82
CA PRO A 185 -3.73 15.26 -25.33
C PRO A 185 -2.64 15.23 -24.25
N LYS A 186 -1.42 14.83 -24.62
CA LYS A 186 -0.30 14.59 -23.70
C LYS A 186 0.06 15.81 -22.84
N ASP A 187 -0.18 17.01 -23.35
CA ASP A 187 0.06 18.30 -22.71
C ASP A 187 -1.03 18.69 -21.70
N GLN A 188 -2.16 17.97 -21.65
CA GLN A 188 -3.22 18.21 -20.65
C GLN A 188 -2.93 17.50 -19.31
N SER A 189 -1.98 16.55 -19.28
CA SER A 189 -1.50 15.89 -18.05
C SER A 189 -2.59 15.34 -17.13
N ILE A 190 -3.64 14.77 -17.74
CA ILE A 190 -4.80 14.26 -17.01
C ILE A 190 -4.61 12.77 -16.76
N TYR A 191 -4.85 12.32 -15.53
CA TYR A 191 -4.74 10.92 -15.15
C TYR A 191 -5.90 10.56 -14.20
N SER A 192 -6.20 9.26 -14.13
CA SER A 192 -7.35 8.72 -13.39
C SER A 192 -7.11 8.72 -11.87
N THR A 193 -7.49 9.80 -11.17
CA THR A 193 -7.16 9.98 -9.74
C THR A 193 -8.28 9.52 -8.82
N MET A 194 -8.34 8.25 -8.44
CA MET A 194 -9.02 7.83 -7.20
C MET A 194 -8.60 6.40 -6.85
N CYS A 195 -7.45 6.24 -6.21
CA CYS A 195 -7.10 4.99 -5.56
C CYS A 195 -6.35 5.31 -4.27
N CYS A 196 -7.03 5.34 -3.14
CA CYS A 196 -6.31 5.33 -1.87
C CYS A 196 -5.70 3.94 -1.66
N ALA A 197 -4.49 3.90 -1.13
CA ALA A 197 -3.62 2.74 -1.02
C ALA A 197 -4.06 1.74 0.08
N GLN A 198 -5.27 1.17 -0.03
CA GLN A 198 -5.68 0.04 0.82
C GLN A 198 -5.74 -1.24 0.02
N PHE A 199 -4.77 -2.12 0.22
CA PHE A 199 -4.66 -3.32 -0.59
C PHE A 199 -4.08 -4.51 0.16
N TYR A 200 -4.61 -5.66 -0.23
CA TYR A 200 -4.05 -6.96 0.10
C TYR A 200 -3.04 -7.36 -0.95
N VAL A 201 -1.93 -7.94 -0.52
CA VAL A 201 -0.89 -8.45 -1.42
C VAL A 201 -0.16 -9.64 -0.81
N ARG A 202 0.23 -10.59 -1.64
CA ARG A 202 1.10 -11.70 -1.25
C ARG A 202 2.57 -11.39 -1.53
N LYS A 203 3.49 -11.98 -0.75
CA LYS A 203 4.95 -11.78 -0.96
C LYS A 203 5.40 -12.09 -2.38
N GLU A 204 4.79 -13.09 -3.02
CA GLU A 204 5.12 -13.49 -4.38
C GLU A 204 4.82 -12.37 -5.38
N ARG A 205 3.78 -11.57 -5.14
CA ARG A 205 3.47 -10.42 -6.01
C ARG A 205 4.47 -9.29 -5.81
N ILE A 206 4.87 -8.99 -4.58
CA ILE A 206 5.93 -8.01 -4.32
C ILE A 206 7.24 -8.46 -4.96
N ARG A 207 7.60 -9.74 -4.84
CA ARG A 207 8.80 -10.35 -5.42
C ARG A 207 8.74 -10.59 -6.93
N HIS A 208 7.61 -10.28 -7.56
CA HIS A 208 7.55 -10.17 -9.02
C HIS A 208 8.55 -9.12 -9.51
N TYR A 209 8.76 -8.06 -8.72
CA TYR A 209 9.85 -7.10 -8.92
C TYR A 209 11.02 -7.43 -8.01
N THR A 210 12.22 -7.16 -8.53
CA THR A 210 13.48 -7.36 -7.82
C THR A 210 13.65 -6.41 -6.63
N TYR A 211 14.55 -6.77 -5.71
CA TYR A 211 14.96 -5.88 -4.62
C TYR A 211 15.48 -4.55 -5.17
N GLN A 212 16.24 -4.58 -6.27
CA GLN A 212 16.83 -3.41 -6.90
C GLN A 212 15.75 -2.43 -7.39
N GLN A 213 14.65 -2.93 -7.97
CA GLN A 213 13.53 -2.08 -8.41
C GLN A 213 12.81 -1.43 -7.22
N TRP A 214 12.53 -2.20 -6.17
CA TRP A 214 11.95 -1.63 -4.93
C TRP A 214 12.89 -0.63 -4.26
N SER A 215 14.19 -0.91 -4.23
CA SER A 215 15.20 0.00 -3.73
C SER A 215 15.30 1.27 -4.56
N ALA A 216 15.16 1.19 -5.89
CA ALA A 216 15.21 2.35 -6.76
C ALA A 216 14.07 3.33 -6.46
N ILE A 217 12.85 2.83 -6.24
CA ILE A 217 11.70 3.67 -5.90
C ILE A 217 11.78 4.21 -4.48
N TYR A 218 12.21 3.37 -3.53
CA TYR A 218 12.47 3.86 -2.19
C TYR A 218 13.51 4.99 -2.20
N ASN A 219 14.60 4.83 -2.96
CA ASN A 219 15.61 5.89 -3.11
C ASN A 219 15.06 7.12 -3.84
N ALA A 220 14.21 6.94 -4.86
CA ALA A 220 13.54 8.04 -5.55
C ALA A 220 12.64 8.86 -4.60
N SER A 221 12.04 8.22 -3.59
CA SER A 221 11.30 8.92 -2.52
C SER A 221 12.19 9.84 -1.68
N LEU A 222 13.50 9.65 -1.69
CA LEU A 222 14.45 10.50 -0.95
C LEU A 222 15.03 11.62 -1.83
N GLN A 223 14.58 11.74 -3.08
CA GLN A 223 15.11 12.68 -4.07
C GLN A 223 14.03 13.68 -4.49
N PRO A 224 14.41 14.88 -4.95
CA PRO A 224 13.46 15.94 -5.30
C PRO A 224 12.77 15.74 -6.67
N TYR A 225 12.72 14.51 -7.21
CA TYR A 225 12.13 14.24 -8.54
C TYR A 225 10.65 14.59 -8.63
N CYS A 226 9.95 14.53 -7.50
CA CYS A 226 8.52 14.75 -7.40
C CYS A 226 8.19 16.03 -6.63
N THR A 227 9.09 17.02 -6.62
CA THR A 227 8.88 18.33 -6.00
C THR A 227 9.36 19.46 -6.93
N THR A 228 8.77 20.65 -6.84
CA THR A 228 9.32 21.84 -7.53
C THR A 228 10.45 22.44 -6.68
N MET A 229 11.32 23.27 -7.25
CA MET A 229 12.34 24.00 -6.47
C MET A 229 11.75 24.91 -5.38
N LEU A 230 10.46 25.24 -5.46
CA LEU A 230 9.73 26.08 -4.50
C LEU A 230 9.18 25.28 -3.32
N ASP A 231 9.03 23.96 -3.47
CA ASP A 231 8.43 23.09 -2.48
C ASP A 231 9.51 22.26 -1.78
N ARG A 232 9.86 22.63 -0.54
CA ARG A 232 10.64 21.76 0.34
C ARG A 232 9.69 20.87 1.14
N GLU A 233 9.91 19.56 1.10
CA GLU A 233 9.18 18.65 1.97
C GLU A 233 9.55 18.90 3.43
N ILE A 234 8.57 19.30 4.23
CA ILE A 234 8.69 19.34 5.68
C ILE A 234 7.91 18.13 6.21
N PRO A 235 8.59 17.09 6.71
CA PRO A 235 7.91 15.87 7.14
C PRO A 235 6.87 16.13 8.23
N GLY A 236 5.70 15.51 8.10
CA GLY A 236 4.55 15.74 8.98
C GLY A 236 3.78 17.04 8.69
N THR A 237 4.14 17.79 7.64
CA THR A 237 3.31 18.87 7.08
C THR A 237 2.65 18.40 5.79
N PHE A 238 1.40 18.79 5.58
CA PHE A 238 0.72 18.60 4.29
C PHE A 238 1.38 19.51 3.26
N GLY A 239 2.13 18.96 2.29
CA GLY A 239 2.88 19.83 1.37
C GLY A 239 3.42 19.16 0.11
N VAL A 240 4.22 18.10 0.22
CA VAL A 240 4.79 17.43 -0.97
C VAL A 240 3.91 16.25 -1.37
N ARG A 241 2.76 16.60 -1.94
CA ARG A 241 1.71 15.65 -2.32
C ARG A 241 2.11 14.77 -3.50
N SER A 242 2.94 15.26 -4.42
CA SER A 242 3.06 14.62 -5.73
C SER A 242 3.62 13.20 -5.69
N PHE A 243 4.59 12.87 -4.82
CA PHE A 243 5.07 11.49 -4.70
C PHE A 243 4.06 10.60 -3.99
N GLY A 244 3.56 11.02 -2.82
CA GLY A 244 2.56 10.27 -2.04
C GLY A 244 1.31 9.99 -2.86
N SER A 245 0.72 11.04 -3.44
CA SER A 245 -0.41 10.95 -4.37
C SER A 245 -0.09 10.17 -5.64
N ALA A 246 1.15 10.23 -6.16
CA ALA A 246 1.54 9.37 -7.27
C ALA A 246 1.51 7.90 -6.87
N MET A 247 2.11 7.55 -5.74
CA MET A 247 2.12 6.17 -5.27
C MET A 247 0.74 5.67 -4.89
N GLU A 248 -0.11 6.49 -4.23
CA GLU A 248 -1.52 6.16 -3.99
C GLU A 248 -2.19 5.61 -5.25
N PHE A 249 -2.04 6.36 -6.35
CA PHE A 249 -2.49 5.93 -7.65
C PHE A 249 -1.73 4.70 -8.15
N LEU A 250 -0.40 4.69 -8.17
CA LEU A 250 0.39 3.68 -8.87
C LEU A 250 0.34 2.27 -8.26
N TRP A 251 -0.03 2.11 -6.98
CA TRP A 251 -0.04 0.78 -6.33
C TRP A 251 -0.77 -0.28 -7.15
N HIS A 252 -1.91 0.06 -7.74
CA HIS A 252 -2.67 -0.92 -8.51
C HIS A 252 -2.02 -1.27 -9.84
N ILE A 253 -1.38 -0.31 -10.53
CA ILE A 253 -0.64 -0.58 -11.78
C ILE A 253 0.56 -1.48 -11.49
N ILE A 254 1.37 -1.08 -10.51
CA ILE A 254 2.55 -1.83 -10.07
C ILE A 254 2.12 -3.25 -9.65
N LEU A 255 1.03 -3.38 -8.90
CA LEU A 255 0.58 -4.66 -8.37
C LEU A 255 -0.37 -5.42 -9.32
N GLY A 256 -0.56 -4.95 -10.55
CA GLY A 256 -1.08 -5.77 -11.67
C GLY A 256 -2.56 -5.60 -12.01
N LEU A 257 -3.18 -4.48 -11.66
CA LEU A 257 -4.47 -4.06 -12.18
C LEU A 257 -4.29 -3.03 -13.30
N GLU A 258 -5.29 -2.94 -14.17
CA GLU A 258 -5.32 -1.94 -15.24
C GLU A 258 -5.36 -0.52 -14.69
N SER A 259 -4.65 0.38 -15.36
CA SER A 259 -4.42 1.77 -14.94
C SER A 259 -5.65 2.67 -15.01
N ALA A 260 -6.49 2.46 -16.03
CA ALA A 260 -7.65 3.29 -16.31
C ALA A 260 -8.98 2.64 -15.92
N ASN A 261 -9.09 1.31 -16.01
CA ASN A 261 -10.34 0.58 -15.83
C ASN A 261 -10.33 -0.28 -14.55
N MET A 262 -10.96 0.25 -13.50
CA MET A 262 -11.43 -0.57 -12.38
C MET A 262 -12.92 -0.30 -12.17
N PRO A 263 -13.81 -0.87 -13.00
CA PRO A 263 -15.23 -0.64 -12.81
C PRO A 263 -15.67 -1.22 -11.46
N PRO A 264 -16.70 -0.65 -10.81
CA PRO A 264 -17.19 -1.16 -9.54
C PRO A 264 -17.55 -2.64 -9.66
N PRO A 265 -17.30 -3.46 -8.62
CA PRO A 265 -17.51 -4.89 -8.70
C PRO A 265 -18.97 -5.21 -8.97
N LYS A 266 -19.26 -5.93 -10.07
CA LYS A 266 -20.61 -6.40 -10.39
C LYS A 266 -20.60 -7.92 -10.50
N LYS A 267 -21.41 -8.57 -9.66
CA LYS A 267 -21.54 -10.03 -9.62
C LYS A 267 -21.87 -10.59 -11.02
N LYS A 268 -21.19 -11.67 -11.42
CA LYS A 268 -21.32 -12.33 -12.73
C LYS A 268 -21.02 -11.44 -13.95
N THR A 269 -20.13 -10.45 -13.78
CA THR A 269 -19.60 -9.64 -14.89
C THR A 269 -18.08 -9.79 -14.98
N ASN A 270 -17.47 -9.21 -16.02
CA ASN A 270 -16.02 -9.08 -16.14
C ASN A 270 -15.37 -8.22 -15.03
N THR A 271 -16.17 -7.57 -14.18
CA THR A 271 -15.72 -6.75 -13.05
C THR A 271 -16.02 -7.43 -11.72
N ASP A 272 -16.49 -8.69 -11.74
CA ASP A 272 -16.91 -9.44 -10.56
C ASP A 272 -15.74 -9.74 -9.63
N LEU A 273 -15.34 -8.82 -8.75
CA LEU A 273 -14.28 -9.09 -7.76
C LEU A 273 -14.71 -10.13 -6.71
N CYS A 274 -15.95 -10.61 -6.71
CA CYS A 274 -16.41 -11.63 -5.75
C CYS A 274 -15.71 -12.96 -5.92
N HIS A 275 -15.21 -13.27 -7.11
CA HIS A 275 -14.38 -14.45 -7.27
C HIS A 275 -13.12 -14.37 -6.39
N LEU A 276 -12.58 -13.19 -6.09
CA LEU A 276 -11.36 -13.04 -5.27
C LEU A 276 -11.56 -13.41 -3.79
N PHE A 277 -12.80 -13.54 -3.33
CA PHE A 277 -13.14 -13.85 -1.95
C PHE A 277 -13.70 -15.26 -1.81
N ARG A 278 -13.51 -15.86 -0.64
CA ARG A 278 -14.12 -17.13 -0.26
C ARG A 278 -15.63 -16.91 -0.10
N SER A 279 -16.43 -17.75 -0.77
CA SER A 279 -17.88 -17.58 -0.95
C SER A 279 -18.70 -17.54 0.34
N GLU A 280 -18.22 -18.16 1.42
CA GLU A 280 -18.92 -18.27 2.71
C GLU A 280 -18.40 -17.30 3.78
N CYS A 281 -17.47 -16.42 3.40
CA CYS A 281 -16.80 -15.58 4.39
C CYS A 281 -17.62 -14.32 4.70
N PHE A 282 -17.99 -14.15 5.97
CA PHE A 282 -18.85 -13.05 6.44
C PHE A 282 -18.27 -11.67 6.14
N GLY A 283 -16.94 -11.52 6.21
CA GLY A 283 -16.23 -10.27 5.90
C GLY A 283 -16.06 -9.97 4.41
N SER A 284 -16.49 -10.87 3.51
CA SER A 284 -16.34 -10.67 2.07
C SER A 284 -17.12 -9.44 1.61
N LEU A 285 -16.50 -8.62 0.75
CA LEU A 285 -17.15 -7.49 0.08
C LEU A 285 -18.36 -7.91 -0.77
N CYS A 286 -18.53 -9.21 -0.99
CA CYS A 286 -19.56 -9.81 -1.82
C CYS A 286 -20.69 -10.50 -1.07
N ASN A 287 -20.65 -10.47 0.26
CA ASN A 287 -21.78 -10.91 1.07
C ASN A 287 -22.84 -9.79 1.10
N ALA A 288 -24.08 -10.11 0.71
CA ALA A 288 -25.13 -9.14 0.43
C ALA A 288 -25.50 -8.23 1.61
N ALA A 289 -25.17 -8.62 2.84
CA ALA A 289 -25.40 -7.80 4.03
C ALA A 289 -24.60 -6.48 4.04
N VAL A 290 -23.44 -6.42 3.38
CA VAL A 290 -22.62 -5.20 3.28
C VAL A 290 -23.16 -4.25 2.18
N SER A 291 -23.85 -4.81 1.17
CA SER A 291 -24.41 -4.05 0.04
C SER A 291 -25.66 -3.22 0.39
N GLY A 292 -26.28 -3.45 1.55
CA GLY A 292 -27.43 -2.68 2.03
C GLY A 292 -27.12 -1.24 2.44
N PHE A 293 -25.84 -0.88 2.58
CA PHE A 293 -25.36 0.45 2.98
C PHE A 293 -24.76 1.28 1.81
N LEU A 294 -24.81 0.77 0.58
CA LEU A 294 -24.39 1.48 -0.63
C LEU A 294 -25.58 2.14 -1.37
N LYS A 295 -26.69 2.42 -0.66
CA LYS A 295 -27.79 3.25 -1.15
C LYS A 295 -27.66 4.67 -0.67
#